data_AF-Q1Q1W1-F1
#
_entry.id   AF-Q1Q1W1-F1
#
_cell.length_a   1.000
_cell.length_b   1.000
_cell.length_c   1.000
_cell.angle_alpha   90.00
_cell.angle_beta   90.00
_cell.angle_gamma   90.00
#
_symmetry.space_group_name_H-M   'P 1'
#
loop_
_entity.id
_entity.type
_entity.pdbx_description
1 polymer ?
#
loop_
_entity_poly.entity_id
_entity_poly.type
_entity_poly.pdbx_seq_one_letter_code
_entity_poly.pdbx_strand_id
1 'polypeptide(L)'
;MFYKNNLYKFQYLIVIFLPLIFWYLCGDIFLYRTPFILPVFFILPFLAFLLIKKNILGLYIIIGAMCLSGGLISIGSGEHAIEFFSDLPLPFNFNLFELLSIGIMAILYASICLKRDLSLFEETRLSHSMYIFSLAMLICWFIYAISIHNFEGLYELRRLMCMPLVFVLMINLIKNEEQLKFIIKLFIVCIGIKSITGLITVFISRSFVLLYPGWAESTFFLTGIFFYLGFRDNCPGDPIVKSMRFFLIPIFLCFLFATRRTMWGSFIITICLYFLFLKKTGKMKFIGLLIPAGVLFVTAVLLSDNESNTVFSLSGEIESMKNPFEAHTFILRQWEWKNAWEYIKLNPLFGNGLGAVLKPIVDFKYVSRNDFTSILIHNNYLWIWAKMGLFGFIPFLLLTCLCIKNTYQLYEELEDPYYRSVLLGIFLSLINFIIAGFISPSMAEIKINVWLGFVLGIVALCNRFKKSKNLTNKYLKNTIFSWR
;
A
#
# COMPACT_ATOMS: atom_id res chain seq x y z
N MET A 1 38.68 4.41 1.11
CA MET A 1 37.69 3.38 0.69
C MET A 1 36.22 3.77 0.87
N PHE A 2 35.84 4.56 1.89
CA PHE A 2 34.42 4.94 2.14
C PHE A 2 33.77 5.79 1.02
N TYR A 3 34.52 6.68 0.36
CA TYR A 3 33.98 7.56 -0.69
C TYR A 3 33.65 6.83 -2.01
N LYS A 4 34.41 5.78 -2.37
CA LYS A 4 34.15 5.01 -3.60
C LYS A 4 32.80 4.27 -3.54
N ASN A 5 32.38 3.79 -2.37
CA ASN A 5 31.11 3.08 -2.22
C ASN A 5 29.86 3.97 -2.36
N ASN A 6 29.96 5.26 -2.06
CA ASN A 6 28.81 6.18 -2.19
C ASN A 6 28.60 6.64 -3.64
N LEU A 7 29.67 6.77 -4.43
CA LEU A 7 29.56 7.15 -5.85
C LEU A 7 28.80 6.09 -6.66
N TYR A 8 29.07 4.80 -6.41
CA TYR A 8 28.33 3.71 -7.04
C TYR A 8 26.85 3.74 -6.64
N LYS A 9 26.52 3.97 -5.35
CA LYS A 9 25.13 4.09 -4.86
C LYS A 9 24.35 5.21 -5.58
N PHE A 10 24.99 6.34 -5.91
CA PHE A 10 24.36 7.45 -6.62
C PHE A 10 24.21 7.21 -8.13
N GLN A 11 25.22 6.59 -8.77
CA GLN A 11 25.12 6.16 -10.17
C GLN A 11 23.99 5.15 -10.39
N TYR A 12 23.72 4.27 -9.42
CA TYR A 12 22.57 3.35 -9.49
C TYR A 12 21.23 4.10 -9.46
N LEU A 13 21.07 5.10 -8.59
CA LEU A 13 19.87 5.94 -8.54
C LEU A 13 19.62 6.60 -9.90
N ILE A 14 20.65 7.16 -10.54
CA ILE A 14 20.53 7.76 -11.87
C ILE A 14 20.16 6.71 -12.92
N VAL A 15 20.84 5.56 -13.00
CA VAL A 15 20.55 4.54 -14.01
C VAL A 15 19.16 3.92 -13.87
N ILE A 16 18.60 3.83 -12.65
CA ILE A 16 17.25 3.29 -12.41
C ILE A 16 16.18 4.35 -12.65
N PHE A 17 16.38 5.55 -12.09
CA PHE A 17 15.35 6.57 -12.09
C PHE A 17 15.35 7.43 -13.34
N LEU A 18 16.48 7.64 -14.02
CA LEU A 18 16.48 8.46 -15.24
C LEU A 18 15.62 7.82 -16.34
N PRO A 19 15.65 6.50 -16.61
CA PRO A 19 14.73 5.89 -17.56
C PRO A 19 13.28 5.89 -17.09
N LEU A 20 13.01 5.66 -15.79
CA LEU A 20 11.65 5.71 -15.24
C LEU A 20 11.06 7.13 -15.27
N ILE A 21 11.86 8.15 -14.95
CA ILE A 21 11.49 9.56 -14.99
C ILE A 21 11.37 10.03 -16.44
N PHE A 22 12.34 9.70 -17.30
CA PHE A 22 12.28 10.02 -18.73
C PHE A 22 11.07 9.36 -19.39
N TRP A 23 10.77 8.10 -19.06
CA TRP A 23 9.58 7.43 -19.54
C TRP A 23 8.30 8.03 -18.95
N TYR A 24 8.27 8.35 -17.66
CA TYR A 24 7.13 9.03 -17.02
C TYR A 24 6.86 10.41 -17.64
N LEU A 25 7.91 11.12 -18.06
CA LEU A 25 7.81 12.45 -18.68
C LEU A 25 7.53 12.38 -20.19
N CYS A 26 7.95 11.33 -20.90
CA CYS A 26 7.86 11.22 -22.35
C CYS A 26 6.85 10.17 -22.85
N GLY A 27 6.23 9.40 -21.94
CA GLY A 27 5.38 8.24 -22.26
C GLY A 27 4.18 8.58 -23.14
N ASP A 28 3.57 9.75 -22.94
CA ASP A 28 2.42 10.22 -23.73
C ASP A 28 2.74 10.38 -25.23
N ILE A 29 4.00 10.68 -25.57
CA ILE A 29 4.44 10.88 -26.97
C ILE A 29 4.65 9.53 -27.68
N PHE A 30 5.10 8.49 -26.96
CA PHE A 30 5.46 7.20 -27.54
C PHE A 30 4.32 6.16 -27.53
N LEU A 31 3.40 6.23 -26.56
CA LEU A 31 2.30 5.27 -26.40
C LEU A 31 1.32 5.28 -27.59
N TYR A 32 1.17 6.42 -28.28
CA TYR A 32 0.23 6.54 -29.39
C TYR A 32 0.65 5.83 -30.69
N ARG A 33 1.93 5.48 -30.88
CA ARG A 33 2.41 4.98 -32.18
C ARG A 33 2.86 3.52 -32.20
N THR A 34 3.34 2.95 -31.09
CA THR A 34 3.84 1.55 -31.05
C THR A 34 3.73 0.90 -29.65
N PRO A 35 2.52 0.57 -29.16
CA PRO A 35 2.31 0.17 -27.76
C PRO A 35 2.97 -1.18 -27.37
N PHE A 36 3.30 -2.05 -28.32
CA PHE A 36 3.73 -3.43 -28.02
C PHE A 36 5.24 -3.70 -28.12
N ILE A 37 5.97 -2.99 -28.99
CA ILE A 37 7.33 -3.39 -29.34
C ILE A 37 8.36 -2.85 -28.32
N LEU A 38 8.23 -1.59 -27.89
CA LEU A 38 9.21 -1.00 -26.98
C LEU A 38 9.25 -1.64 -25.58
N PRO A 39 8.11 -1.92 -24.91
CA PRO A 39 8.13 -2.48 -23.57
C PRO A 39 8.78 -3.87 -23.57
N VAL A 40 8.40 -4.75 -24.50
CA VAL A 40 8.91 -6.14 -24.54
C VAL A 40 10.42 -6.18 -24.80
N PHE A 41 10.93 -5.36 -25.73
CA PHE A 41 12.35 -5.36 -26.11
C PHE A 41 13.26 -4.67 -25.09
N PHE A 42 12.78 -3.74 -24.27
CA PHE A 42 13.58 -3.14 -23.20
C PHE A 42 13.39 -3.85 -21.85
N ILE A 43 12.18 -4.30 -21.53
CA ILE A 43 11.86 -4.89 -20.23
C ILE A 43 12.45 -6.28 -20.10
N LEU A 44 12.45 -7.12 -21.14
CA LEU A 44 12.99 -8.49 -21.02
C LEU A 44 14.52 -8.53 -20.83
N PRO A 45 15.35 -7.78 -21.60
CA PRO A 45 16.80 -7.74 -21.38
C PRO A 45 17.18 -7.02 -20.08
N PHE A 46 16.45 -5.96 -19.73
CA PHE A 46 16.63 -5.26 -18.46
C PHE A 46 16.25 -6.16 -17.28
N LEU A 47 15.15 -6.92 -17.38
CA LEU A 47 14.78 -7.94 -16.40
C LEU A 47 15.83 -9.03 -16.30
N ALA A 48 16.27 -9.60 -17.43
CA ALA A 48 17.34 -10.59 -17.43
C ALA A 48 18.60 -10.06 -16.74
N PHE A 49 18.99 -8.80 -17.01
CA PHE A 49 20.14 -8.16 -16.38
C PHE A 49 19.95 -7.95 -14.86
N LEU A 50 18.79 -7.46 -14.44
CA LEU A 50 18.43 -7.27 -13.03
C LEU A 50 18.43 -8.58 -12.26
N LEU A 51 17.94 -9.64 -12.89
CA LEU A 51 17.71 -10.95 -12.31
C LEU A 51 18.97 -11.82 -12.26
N ILE A 52 19.98 -11.55 -13.10
CA ILE A 52 21.22 -12.34 -13.14
C ILE A 52 22.27 -11.84 -12.14
N LYS A 53 22.39 -10.52 -11.88
CA LYS A 53 23.48 -9.98 -11.04
C LYS A 53 23.08 -9.53 -9.63
N LYS A 54 21.86 -9.00 -9.40
CA LYS A 54 21.46 -8.43 -8.09
C LYS A 54 19.94 -8.47 -7.88
N ASN A 55 19.40 -9.61 -7.46
CA ASN A 55 17.95 -9.87 -7.26
C ASN A 55 17.21 -8.78 -6.44
N ILE A 56 17.89 -8.12 -5.50
CA ILE A 56 17.28 -7.05 -4.68
C ILE A 56 16.89 -5.80 -5.47
N LEU A 57 17.53 -5.54 -6.61
CA LEU A 57 17.24 -4.37 -7.42
C LEU A 57 15.84 -4.44 -8.05
N GLY A 58 15.40 -5.65 -8.42
CA GLY A 58 14.03 -5.89 -8.90
C GLY A 58 12.99 -5.51 -7.83
N LEU A 59 13.23 -5.86 -6.57
CA LEU A 59 12.37 -5.48 -5.45
C LEU A 59 12.30 -3.94 -5.27
N TYR A 60 13.42 -3.24 -5.40
CA TYR A 60 13.43 -1.78 -5.35
C TYR A 60 12.62 -1.14 -6.47
N ILE A 61 12.74 -1.67 -7.69
CA ILE A 61 11.94 -1.21 -8.84
C ILE A 61 10.47 -1.47 -8.59
N ILE A 62 10.10 -2.64 -8.06
CA ILE A 62 8.71 -2.95 -7.70
C ILE A 62 8.15 -1.94 -6.71
N ILE A 63 8.86 -1.66 -5.60
CA ILE A 63 8.38 -0.71 -4.58
C ILE A 63 8.32 0.72 -5.14
N GLY A 64 9.33 1.13 -5.92
CA GLY A 64 9.35 2.45 -6.57
C GLY A 64 8.21 2.60 -7.57
N ALA A 65 8.01 1.61 -8.43
CA ALA A 65 6.92 1.56 -9.40
C ALA A 65 5.56 1.58 -8.71
N MET A 66 5.35 0.79 -7.66
CA MET A 66 4.11 0.82 -6.87
C MET A 66 3.79 2.24 -6.39
N CYS A 67 4.77 2.92 -5.79
CA CYS A 67 4.57 4.25 -5.21
C CYS A 67 4.34 5.35 -6.27
N LEU A 68 5.04 5.25 -7.41
CA LEU A 68 4.99 6.27 -8.46
C LEU A 68 3.83 6.03 -9.45
N SER A 69 3.41 4.77 -9.61
CA SER A 69 2.29 4.38 -10.46
C SER A 69 0.99 5.02 -9.99
N GLY A 70 0.18 5.46 -10.94
CA GLY A 70 -1.15 6.04 -10.76
C GLY A 70 -1.65 6.50 -12.12
N GLY A 71 -2.98 6.62 -12.25
CA GLY A 71 -3.56 7.13 -13.49
C GLY A 71 -2.97 8.49 -13.82
N LEU A 72 -2.14 8.57 -14.86
CA LEU A 72 -1.95 9.82 -15.57
C LEU A 72 -3.22 10.00 -16.35
N ILE A 73 -4.10 10.87 -15.87
CA ILE A 73 -5.26 11.24 -16.66
C ILE A 73 -4.69 12.01 -17.84
N SER A 74 -4.79 11.42 -19.03
CA SER A 74 -4.43 12.07 -20.29
C SER A 74 -5.03 13.47 -20.28
N ILE A 75 -4.16 14.48 -20.30
CA ILE A 75 -4.56 15.88 -20.39
C ILE A 75 -5.13 16.05 -21.81
N GLY A 76 -6.41 15.71 -22.02
CA GLY A 76 -7.09 15.94 -23.29
C GLY A 76 -8.27 15.04 -23.63
N SER A 77 -8.36 13.79 -23.14
CA SER A 77 -9.37 12.84 -23.67
C SER A 77 -10.61 12.60 -22.82
N GLY A 78 -10.70 13.12 -21.59
CA GLY A 78 -11.92 13.07 -20.76
C GLY A 78 -12.36 11.68 -20.27
N GLU A 79 -11.94 10.59 -20.92
CA GLU A 79 -12.35 9.23 -20.61
C GLU A 79 -11.13 8.30 -20.56
N HIS A 80 -11.06 7.56 -19.45
CA HIS A 80 -10.07 6.52 -19.10
C HIS A 80 -8.65 6.99 -18.79
N ALA A 81 -8.40 7.21 -17.49
CA ALA A 81 -7.06 7.16 -16.95
C ALA A 81 -6.52 5.74 -17.14
N ILE A 82 -5.64 5.54 -18.12
CA ILE A 82 -4.93 4.27 -18.27
C ILE A 82 -4.01 4.17 -17.05
N GLU A 83 -4.30 3.26 -16.13
CA GLU A 83 -3.35 2.92 -15.09
C GLU A 83 -2.21 2.17 -15.78
N PHE A 84 -1.14 2.88 -16.11
CA PHE A 84 -0.01 2.42 -16.92
C PHE A 84 0.53 1.03 -16.52
N PHE A 85 0.45 0.68 -15.23
CA PHE A 85 0.89 -0.62 -14.73
C PHE A 85 -0.19 -1.69 -14.69
N SER A 86 -1.49 -1.36 -14.71
CA SER A 86 -2.61 -2.32 -14.64
C SER A 86 -3.21 -2.67 -16.00
N ASP A 87 -3.16 -1.75 -16.97
CA ASP A 87 -3.99 -1.82 -18.18
C ASP A 87 -3.22 -2.11 -19.47
N LEU A 88 -1.90 -2.34 -19.39
CA LEU A 88 -1.14 -2.82 -20.54
C LEU A 88 -1.68 -4.20 -20.95
N PRO A 89 -2.20 -4.38 -22.18
CA PRO A 89 -2.73 -5.66 -22.64
C PRO A 89 -1.57 -6.63 -22.92
N LEU A 90 -0.98 -7.19 -21.86
CA LEU A 90 0.01 -8.25 -21.98
C LEU A 90 -0.70 -9.59 -22.16
N PRO A 91 -0.01 -10.63 -22.65
CA PRO A 91 -0.57 -11.97 -22.73
C PRO A 91 -1.23 -12.37 -21.41
N PHE A 92 -2.42 -12.98 -21.48
CA PHE A 92 -3.23 -13.37 -20.31
C PHE A 92 -3.69 -12.20 -19.41
N ASN A 93 -3.72 -10.98 -19.95
CA ASN A 93 -4.08 -9.75 -19.22
C ASN A 93 -3.21 -9.53 -17.98
N PHE A 94 -1.96 -9.99 -17.98
CA PHE A 94 -1.04 -9.69 -16.89
C PHE A 94 -0.67 -8.21 -16.90
N ASN A 95 -0.43 -7.70 -15.71
CA ASN A 95 0.03 -6.34 -15.54
C ASN A 95 1.56 -6.35 -15.34
N LEU A 96 2.23 -5.23 -15.60
CA LEU A 96 3.70 -5.21 -15.59
C LEU A 96 4.25 -5.54 -14.18
N PHE A 97 3.58 -5.07 -13.12
CA PHE A 97 3.96 -5.39 -11.75
C PHE A 97 3.94 -6.90 -11.47
N GLU A 98 2.91 -7.61 -11.94
CA GLU A 98 2.77 -9.04 -11.74
C GLU A 98 3.84 -9.81 -12.51
N LEU A 99 4.10 -9.45 -13.77
CA LEU A 99 5.17 -10.08 -14.55
C LEU A 99 6.53 -9.91 -13.87
N LEU A 100 6.84 -8.70 -13.39
CA LEU A 100 8.07 -8.42 -12.65
C LEU A 100 8.15 -9.29 -11.38
N SER A 101 7.07 -9.33 -10.60
CA SER A 101 7.04 -10.03 -9.33
C SER A 101 7.10 -11.55 -9.49
N ILE A 102 6.37 -12.11 -10.46
CA ILE A 102 6.41 -13.52 -10.84
C ILE A 102 7.79 -13.89 -11.38
N GLY A 103 8.38 -13.06 -12.23
CA GLY A 103 9.73 -13.29 -12.78
C GLY A 103 10.80 -13.35 -11.68
N ILE A 104 10.77 -12.40 -10.73
CA ILE A 104 11.69 -12.42 -9.58
C ILE A 104 11.45 -13.66 -8.71
N MET A 105 10.19 -14.04 -8.48
CA MET A 105 9.86 -15.22 -7.68
C MET A 105 10.32 -16.52 -8.36
N ALA A 106 10.14 -16.65 -9.67
CA ALA A 106 10.61 -17.79 -10.45
C ALA A 106 12.14 -17.93 -10.36
N ILE A 107 12.87 -16.82 -10.41
CA ILE A 107 14.33 -16.81 -10.28
C ILE A 107 14.79 -17.09 -8.84
N LEU A 108 14.07 -16.59 -7.85
CA LEU A 108 14.32 -16.96 -6.46
C LEU A 108 14.13 -18.47 -6.28
N TYR A 109 13.05 -19.04 -6.81
CA TYR A 109 12.78 -20.47 -6.74
C TYR A 109 13.81 -21.31 -7.51
N ALA A 110 14.19 -20.90 -8.72
CA ALA A 110 15.25 -21.53 -9.50
C ALA A 110 16.59 -21.49 -8.76
N SER A 111 16.92 -20.35 -8.15
CA SER A 111 18.13 -20.20 -7.33
C SER A 111 18.15 -21.15 -6.14
N ILE A 112 16.99 -21.38 -5.51
CA ILE A 112 16.82 -22.34 -4.40
C ILE A 112 17.01 -23.77 -4.90
N CYS A 113 16.36 -24.14 -6.01
CA CYS A 113 16.47 -25.47 -6.61
C CYS A 113 17.90 -25.80 -7.03
N LEU A 114 18.60 -24.84 -7.64
CA LEU A 114 19.99 -24.99 -8.10
C LEU A 114 20.97 -25.11 -6.93
N LYS A 115 20.79 -24.31 -5.87
CA LYS A 115 21.66 -24.37 -4.69
C LYS A 115 21.30 -25.51 -3.73
N ARG A 116 20.11 -26.11 -3.88
CA ARG A 116 19.52 -27.09 -2.95
C ARG A 116 19.51 -26.62 -1.50
N ASP A 117 19.42 -25.30 -1.30
CA ASP A 117 19.51 -24.69 0.02
C ASP A 117 18.14 -24.14 0.41
N LEU A 118 17.35 -24.98 1.10
CA LEU A 118 16.05 -24.61 1.63
C LEU A 118 16.14 -23.58 2.76
N SER A 119 17.32 -23.35 3.34
CA SER A 119 17.51 -22.28 4.33
C SER A 119 17.30 -20.88 3.75
N LEU A 120 17.21 -20.78 2.41
CA LEU A 120 16.86 -19.56 1.72
C LEU A 120 15.42 -19.11 1.97
N PHE A 121 14.49 -19.99 2.37
CA PHE A 121 13.16 -19.60 2.85
C PHE A 121 13.21 -19.35 4.34
N GLU A 122 13.28 -18.08 4.71
CA GLU A 122 13.24 -17.73 6.12
C GLU A 122 11.82 -17.77 6.68
N GLU A 123 11.62 -18.66 7.63
CA GLU A 123 10.37 -18.74 8.35
C GLU A 123 10.32 -17.73 9.50
N THR A 124 9.31 -16.86 9.45
CA THR A 124 8.92 -16.01 10.57
C THR A 124 7.56 -16.45 11.09
N ARG A 125 7.20 -16.04 12.31
CA ARG A 125 5.85 -16.26 12.84
C ARG A 125 4.77 -15.67 11.92
N LEU A 126 5.09 -14.55 11.27
CA LEU A 126 4.19 -13.89 10.32
C LEU A 126 4.10 -14.62 8.98
N SER A 127 5.18 -15.32 8.57
CA SER A 127 5.20 -16.16 7.37
C SER A 127 4.12 -17.25 7.43
N HIS A 128 3.96 -17.89 8.59
CA HIS A 128 2.94 -18.93 8.78
C HIS A 128 1.51 -18.40 8.56
N SER A 129 1.16 -17.28 9.20
CA SER A 129 -0.16 -16.66 8.99
C SER A 129 -0.36 -16.20 7.53
N MET A 130 0.70 -15.71 6.89
CA MET A 130 0.66 -15.33 5.48
C MET A 130 0.41 -16.54 4.57
N TYR A 131 1.09 -17.67 4.82
CA TYR A 131 0.90 -18.90 4.05
C TYR A 131 -0.49 -19.49 4.24
N ILE A 132 -1.01 -19.50 5.47
CA ILE A 132 -2.38 -19.96 5.74
C ILE A 132 -3.40 -19.10 4.98
N PHE A 133 -3.27 -17.77 5.05
CA PHE A 133 -4.15 -16.88 4.28
C PHE A 133 -4.00 -17.06 2.76
N SER A 134 -2.78 -17.25 2.27
CA SER A 134 -2.51 -17.50 0.85
C SER A 134 -3.14 -18.80 0.36
N LEU A 135 -3.03 -19.86 1.17
CA LEU A 135 -3.65 -21.14 0.87
C LEU A 135 -5.18 -21.01 0.84
N ALA A 136 -5.77 -20.26 1.78
CA ALA A 136 -7.19 -19.98 1.79
C ALA A 136 -7.65 -19.25 0.51
N MET A 137 -6.88 -18.26 0.04
CA MET A 137 -7.15 -17.57 -1.23
C MET A 137 -7.16 -18.53 -2.42
N LEU A 138 -6.14 -19.38 -2.53
CA LEU A 138 -6.03 -20.36 -3.62
C LEU A 138 -7.17 -21.38 -3.60
N ILE A 139 -7.53 -21.89 -2.42
CA ILE A 139 -8.61 -22.87 -2.27
C ILE A 139 -9.97 -22.24 -2.64
N CYS A 140 -10.30 -21.06 -2.10
CA CYS A 140 -11.57 -20.37 -2.41
C CYS A 140 -11.68 -20.02 -3.90
N TRP A 141 -10.59 -19.58 -4.53
CA TRP A 141 -10.54 -19.35 -5.97
C TRP A 141 -10.73 -20.64 -6.76
N PHE A 142 -10.05 -21.73 -6.38
CA PHE A 142 -10.12 -23.00 -7.09
C PHE A 142 -11.52 -23.62 -7.03
N ILE A 143 -12.16 -23.59 -5.86
CA ILE A 143 -13.55 -24.03 -5.68
C ILE A 143 -14.48 -23.26 -6.63
N TYR A 144 -14.32 -21.93 -6.69
CA TYR A 144 -15.10 -21.08 -7.58
C TYR A 144 -14.86 -21.43 -9.06
N ALA A 145 -13.60 -21.48 -9.49
CA ALA A 145 -13.22 -21.76 -10.87
C ALA A 145 -13.79 -23.10 -11.37
N ILE A 146 -13.79 -24.14 -10.52
CA ILE A 146 -14.43 -25.42 -10.82
C ILE A 146 -15.94 -25.25 -10.96
N SER A 147 -16.58 -24.54 -10.03
CA SER A 147 -18.04 -24.41 -10.00
C SER A 147 -18.63 -23.70 -11.23
N ILE A 148 -17.88 -22.77 -11.85
CA ILE A 148 -18.33 -22.02 -13.02
C ILE A 148 -17.70 -22.50 -14.33
N HIS A 149 -16.84 -23.52 -14.28
CA HIS A 149 -16.05 -24.00 -15.42
C HIS A 149 -15.30 -22.89 -16.19
N ASN A 150 -14.86 -21.84 -15.48
CA ASN A 150 -14.21 -20.66 -16.06
C ASN A 150 -13.14 -20.10 -15.11
N PHE A 151 -12.03 -19.63 -15.68
CA PHE A 151 -10.89 -19.04 -14.97
C PHE A 151 -10.91 -17.51 -14.93
N GLU A 152 -11.97 -16.85 -15.41
CA GLU A 152 -12.13 -15.39 -15.36
C GLU A 152 -11.96 -14.80 -13.96
N GLY A 153 -12.27 -15.58 -12.90
CA GLY A 153 -12.06 -15.17 -11.51
C GLY A 153 -10.60 -14.99 -11.08
N LEU A 154 -9.64 -15.35 -11.94
CA LEU A 154 -8.21 -15.17 -11.71
C LEU A 154 -7.83 -13.71 -11.41
N TYR A 155 -8.59 -12.75 -11.92
CA TYR A 155 -8.34 -11.33 -11.70
C TYR A 155 -8.34 -10.93 -10.22
N GLU A 156 -9.38 -11.29 -9.46
CA GLU A 156 -9.45 -10.94 -8.02
C GLU A 156 -8.39 -11.67 -7.21
N LEU A 157 -8.14 -12.95 -7.52
CA LEU A 157 -7.06 -13.71 -6.88
C LEU A 157 -5.71 -13.04 -7.09
N ARG A 158 -5.40 -12.65 -8.33
CA ARG A 158 -4.15 -11.96 -8.69
C ARG A 158 -3.93 -10.70 -7.87
N ARG A 159 -4.98 -9.88 -7.70
CA ARG A 159 -4.88 -8.66 -6.90
C ARG A 159 -4.47 -8.93 -5.44
N LEU A 160 -5.08 -9.93 -4.80
CA LEU A 160 -4.75 -10.31 -3.43
C LEU A 160 -3.40 -11.02 -3.29
N MET A 161 -3.03 -11.85 -4.26
CA MET A 161 -1.76 -12.59 -4.27
C MET A 161 -0.52 -11.70 -4.35
N CYS A 162 -0.68 -10.42 -4.74
CA CYS A 162 0.39 -9.44 -4.68
C CYS A 162 0.93 -9.22 -3.25
N MET A 163 0.09 -9.37 -2.22
CA MET A 163 0.50 -9.26 -0.82
C MET A 163 1.49 -10.36 -0.38
N PRO A 164 1.15 -11.66 -0.45
CA PRO A 164 2.10 -12.71 -0.08
C PRO A 164 3.34 -12.73 -0.97
N LEU A 165 3.19 -12.40 -2.26
CA LEU A 165 4.31 -12.33 -3.19
C LEU A 165 5.35 -11.30 -2.75
N VAL A 166 4.94 -10.06 -2.50
CA VAL A 166 5.85 -8.99 -2.05
C VAL A 166 6.43 -9.31 -0.68
N PHE A 167 5.63 -9.87 0.24
CA PHE A 167 6.11 -10.30 1.54
C PHE A 167 7.26 -11.33 1.42
N VAL A 168 7.07 -12.37 0.61
CA VAL A 168 8.08 -13.41 0.36
C VAL A 168 9.33 -12.81 -0.30
N LEU A 169 9.16 -11.93 -1.28
CA LEU A 169 10.31 -11.25 -1.92
C LEU A 169 11.10 -10.40 -0.91
N MET A 170 10.41 -9.65 -0.04
CA MET A 170 11.04 -8.82 0.99
C MET A 170 11.92 -9.64 1.93
N ILE A 171 11.38 -10.69 2.55
CA ILE A 171 12.10 -11.47 3.56
C ILE A 171 13.30 -12.22 2.96
N ASN A 172 13.17 -12.69 1.71
CA ASN A 172 14.20 -13.52 1.08
C ASN A 172 15.29 -12.70 0.37
N LEU A 173 14.95 -11.53 -0.20
CA LEU A 173 15.91 -10.73 -0.97
C LEU A 173 16.69 -9.72 -0.12
N ILE A 174 16.09 -9.16 0.92
CA ILE A 174 16.78 -8.26 1.84
C ILE A 174 17.60 -9.14 2.80
N LYS A 175 18.92 -8.97 2.82
CA LYS A 175 19.85 -9.76 3.63
C LYS A 175 20.47 -8.99 4.79
N ASN A 176 20.51 -7.65 4.73
CA ASN A 176 21.12 -6.83 5.76
C ASN A 176 20.32 -5.56 6.10
N GLU A 177 20.69 -4.93 7.21
CA GLU A 177 20.05 -3.72 7.72
C GLU A 177 20.18 -2.53 6.76
N GLU A 178 21.29 -2.40 6.03
CA GLU A 178 21.48 -1.31 5.07
C GLU A 178 20.45 -1.37 3.93
N GLN A 179 20.19 -2.57 3.42
CA GLN A 179 19.19 -2.81 2.38
C GLN A 179 17.78 -2.49 2.87
N LEU A 180 17.43 -2.87 4.11
CA LEU A 180 16.16 -2.50 4.73
C LEU A 180 16.04 -0.97 4.90
N LYS A 181 17.08 -0.31 5.43
CA LYS A 181 17.11 1.16 5.55
C LYS A 181 16.98 1.84 4.19
N PHE A 182 17.61 1.29 3.16
CA PHE A 182 17.53 1.81 1.80
C PHE A 182 16.10 1.70 1.24
N ILE A 183 15.44 0.55 1.36
CA ILE A 183 14.09 0.40 0.79
C ILE A 183 13.05 1.27 1.49
N ILE A 184 13.21 1.52 2.80
CA ILE A 184 12.36 2.46 3.55
C ILE A 184 12.57 3.89 3.06
N LYS A 185 13.84 4.30 2.85
CA LYS A 185 14.16 5.63 2.28
C LYS A 185 13.60 5.78 0.86
N LEU A 186 13.74 4.75 0.04
CA LEU A 186 13.20 4.69 -1.31
C LEU A 186 11.69 4.93 -1.32
N PHE A 187 10.95 4.20 -0.47
CA PHE A 187 9.50 4.37 -0.32
C PHE A 187 9.12 5.80 0.07
N ILE A 188 9.80 6.39 1.07
CA ILE A 188 9.56 7.78 1.51
C ILE A 188 9.82 8.78 0.38
N VAL A 189 10.93 8.63 -0.35
CA VAL A 189 11.27 9.51 -1.48
C VAL A 189 10.25 9.38 -2.61
N CYS A 190 9.86 8.15 -2.97
CA CYS A 190 8.87 7.92 -4.02
C CYS A 190 7.50 8.52 -3.67
N ILE A 191 7.05 8.40 -2.42
CA ILE A 191 5.80 9.04 -1.96
C ILE A 191 5.93 10.57 -2.00
N GLY A 192 7.08 11.09 -1.59
CA GLY A 192 7.38 12.52 -1.69
C GLY A 192 7.28 13.03 -3.12
N ILE A 193 7.95 12.36 -4.07
CA ILE A 193 7.87 12.66 -5.50
C ILE A 193 6.43 12.56 -5.98
N LYS A 194 5.71 11.48 -5.63
CA LYS A 194 4.32 11.27 -6.02
C LYS A 194 3.41 12.41 -5.56
N SER A 195 3.57 12.88 -4.32
CA SER A 195 2.80 14.01 -3.79
C SER A 195 3.08 15.31 -4.54
N ILE A 196 4.35 15.58 -4.91
CA ILE A 196 4.69 16.76 -5.72
C ILE A 196 4.04 16.64 -7.10
N THR A 197 4.15 15.48 -7.75
CA THR A 197 3.52 15.26 -9.06
C THR A 197 2.00 15.44 -8.99
N GLY A 198 1.35 14.95 -7.92
CA GLY A 198 -0.08 15.15 -7.70
C GLY A 198 -0.43 16.63 -7.60
N LEU A 199 0.28 17.39 -6.76
CA LEU A 199 0.03 18.83 -6.64
C LEU A 199 0.20 19.56 -7.98
N ILE A 200 1.27 19.26 -8.73
CA ILE A 200 1.49 19.83 -10.06
C ILE A 200 0.30 19.52 -10.98
N THR A 201 -0.21 18.28 -10.97
CA THR A 201 -1.39 17.89 -11.75
C THR A 201 -2.61 18.72 -11.36
N VAL A 202 -2.86 18.99 -10.07
CA VAL A 202 -3.96 19.87 -9.66
C VAL A 202 -3.79 21.30 -10.16
N PHE A 203 -2.59 21.86 -10.07
CA PHE A 203 -2.33 23.22 -10.53
C PHE A 203 -2.47 23.36 -12.05
N ILE A 204 -1.95 22.40 -12.82
CA ILE A 204 -2.02 22.43 -14.29
C ILE A 204 -3.45 22.22 -14.76
N SER A 205 -4.11 21.20 -14.23
CA SER A 205 -5.43 20.80 -14.72
C SER A 205 -6.59 21.64 -14.19
N ARG A 206 -6.33 22.45 -13.15
CA ARG A 206 -7.34 23.24 -12.42
C ARG A 206 -8.53 22.41 -11.94
N SER A 207 -8.35 21.09 -11.81
CA SER A 207 -9.40 20.16 -11.42
C SER A 207 -8.92 19.27 -10.29
N PHE A 208 -9.53 19.43 -9.13
CA PHE A 208 -9.34 18.54 -7.98
C PHE A 208 -9.86 17.12 -8.27
N VAL A 209 -10.79 16.97 -9.22
CA VAL A 209 -11.26 15.66 -9.68
C VAL A 209 -10.11 14.85 -10.27
N LEU A 210 -9.17 15.51 -10.94
CA LEU A 210 -8.02 14.82 -11.53
C LEU A 210 -6.97 14.42 -10.50
N LEU A 211 -7.07 14.94 -9.27
CA LEU A 211 -6.21 14.48 -8.18
C LEU A 211 -6.67 13.13 -7.63
N TYR A 212 -7.94 12.71 -7.80
CA TYR A 212 -8.62 11.66 -7.04
C TYR A 212 -7.66 10.55 -6.62
N PRO A 213 -7.01 10.68 -5.44
CA PRO A 213 -6.04 9.69 -5.04
C PRO A 213 -6.85 8.43 -4.82
N GLY A 214 -6.41 7.34 -5.43
CA GLY A 214 -6.95 6.03 -5.12
C GLY A 214 -6.82 5.76 -3.61
N TRP A 215 -7.49 4.70 -3.15
CA TRP A 215 -7.38 4.32 -1.75
C TRP A 215 -5.91 4.00 -1.39
N ALA A 216 -5.16 3.46 -2.34
CA ALA A 216 -3.71 3.26 -2.28
C ALA A 216 -2.92 4.55 -2.00
N GLU A 217 -3.04 5.59 -2.82
CA GLU A 217 -2.24 6.81 -2.69
C GLU A 217 -2.49 7.48 -1.34
N SER A 218 -3.76 7.54 -0.91
CA SER A 218 -4.13 8.07 0.41
C SER A 218 -3.46 7.27 1.54
N THR A 219 -3.44 5.94 1.42
CA THR A 219 -2.77 5.05 2.39
C THR A 219 -1.25 5.25 2.40
N PHE A 220 -0.65 5.51 1.24
CA PHE A 220 0.78 5.78 1.11
C PHE A 220 1.15 7.12 1.74
N PHE A 221 0.38 8.18 1.46
CA PHE A 221 0.57 9.50 2.06
C PHE A 221 0.46 9.44 3.58
N LEU A 222 -0.57 8.77 4.11
CA LEU A 222 -0.72 8.58 5.56
C LEU A 222 0.44 7.77 6.15
N THR A 223 0.94 6.75 5.46
CA THR A 223 2.13 6.01 5.89
C THR A 223 3.38 6.91 5.93
N GLY A 224 3.55 7.78 4.94
CA GLY A 224 4.62 8.80 4.95
C GLY A 224 4.51 9.76 6.14
N ILE A 225 3.30 10.24 6.44
CA ILE A 225 3.03 11.10 7.61
C ILE A 225 3.35 10.36 8.91
N PHE A 226 2.90 9.11 9.07
CA PHE A 226 3.15 8.33 10.28
C PHE A 226 4.62 7.95 10.46
N PHE A 227 5.36 7.67 9.37
CA PHE A 227 6.81 7.55 9.42
C PHE A 227 7.46 8.86 9.88
N TYR A 228 7.01 10.01 9.39
CA TYR A 228 7.57 11.29 9.82
C TYR A 228 7.37 11.50 11.33
N LEU A 229 6.18 11.21 11.85
CA LEU A 229 5.88 11.30 13.28
C LEU A 229 6.79 10.37 14.10
N GLY A 230 6.97 9.12 13.65
CA GLY A 230 7.87 8.16 14.28
C GLY A 230 9.33 8.64 14.31
N PHE A 231 9.85 9.09 13.17
CA PHE A 231 11.23 9.56 13.04
C PHE A 231 11.48 10.87 13.77
N ARG A 232 10.54 11.81 13.75
CA ARG A 232 10.64 13.07 14.49
C ARG A 232 10.82 12.83 15.98
N ASP A 233 10.11 11.86 16.55
CA ASP A 233 10.08 11.64 17.99
C ASP A 233 11.26 10.80 18.50
N ASN A 234 11.67 9.77 17.77
CA ASN A 234 12.76 8.89 18.22
C ASN A 234 14.12 9.25 17.59
N CYS A 235 14.14 9.92 16.44
CA CYS A 235 15.36 10.23 15.68
C CYS A 235 15.40 11.66 15.11
N PRO A 236 15.16 12.73 15.90
CA PRO A 236 15.01 14.09 15.38
C PRO A 236 16.24 14.61 14.61
N GLY A 237 17.43 14.06 14.86
CA GLY A 237 18.68 14.40 14.18
C GLY A 237 18.99 13.61 12.91
N ASP A 238 18.22 12.57 12.59
CA ASP A 238 18.50 11.73 11.40
C ASP A 238 18.26 12.54 10.11
N PRO A 239 19.18 12.49 9.12
CA PRO A 239 19.01 13.16 7.83
C PRO A 239 17.67 12.86 7.14
N ILE A 240 17.08 11.67 7.39
CA ILE A 240 15.78 11.29 6.85
C ILE A 240 14.67 12.26 7.30
N VAL A 241 14.72 12.75 8.54
CA VAL A 241 13.73 13.71 9.07
C VAL A 241 13.79 15.01 8.28
N LYS A 242 14.98 15.48 7.93
CA LYS A 242 15.16 16.69 7.12
C LYS A 242 14.55 16.51 5.73
N SER A 243 14.82 15.39 5.07
CA SER A 243 14.22 15.06 3.77
C SER A 243 12.70 14.93 3.86
N MET A 244 12.18 14.30 4.92
CA MET A 244 10.73 14.14 5.11
C MET A 244 10.02 15.47 5.36
N ARG A 245 10.64 16.45 6.04
CA ARG A 245 10.04 17.78 6.22
C ARG A 245 9.77 18.47 4.89
N PHE A 246 10.67 18.32 3.91
CA PHE A 246 10.47 18.86 2.57
C PHE A 246 9.26 18.23 1.88
N PHE A 247 9.10 16.90 2.00
CA PHE A 247 7.97 16.18 1.41
C PHE A 247 6.68 16.25 2.24
N LEU A 248 6.73 16.66 3.51
CA LEU A 248 5.56 16.63 4.39
C LEU A 248 4.46 17.57 3.91
N ILE A 249 4.83 18.78 3.48
CA ILE A 249 3.86 19.76 2.96
C ILE A 249 3.13 19.21 1.74
N PRO A 250 3.80 18.75 0.66
CA PRO A 250 3.09 18.23 -0.50
C PRO A 250 2.31 16.94 -0.18
N ILE A 251 2.84 16.04 0.65
CA ILE A 251 2.13 14.83 1.09
C ILE A 251 0.84 15.20 1.81
N PHE A 252 0.91 16.14 2.75
CA PHE A 252 -0.25 16.54 3.55
C PHE A 252 -1.30 17.27 2.70
N LEU A 253 -0.87 18.18 1.81
CA LEU A 253 -1.79 18.86 0.89
C LEU A 253 -2.46 17.88 -0.07
N CYS A 254 -1.72 16.95 -0.68
CA CYS A 254 -2.32 15.90 -1.51
C CYS A 254 -3.31 15.03 -0.72
N PHE A 255 -3.01 14.71 0.54
CA PHE A 255 -3.93 13.98 1.40
C PHE A 255 -5.19 14.79 1.73
N LEU A 256 -5.07 16.09 2.02
CA LEU A 256 -6.21 16.98 2.25
C LEU A 256 -7.07 17.14 1.00
N PHE A 257 -6.45 17.14 -0.18
CA PHE A 257 -7.18 17.16 -1.45
C PHE A 257 -7.68 15.78 -1.89
N ALA A 258 -7.26 14.70 -1.21
CA ALA A 258 -7.89 13.39 -1.36
C ALA A 258 -9.27 13.47 -0.72
N THR A 259 -10.31 13.77 -1.51
CA THR A 259 -11.71 13.97 -1.08
C THR A 259 -12.38 12.74 -0.46
N ARG A 260 -11.60 11.74 -0.03
CA ARG A 260 -12.06 10.50 0.58
C ARG A 260 -12.31 10.71 2.08
N ARG A 261 -13.53 11.11 2.43
CA ARG A 261 -14.03 11.27 3.82
C ARG A 261 -13.64 10.13 4.77
N THR A 262 -13.68 8.89 4.30
CA THR A 262 -13.27 7.71 5.06
C THR A 262 -11.82 7.80 5.56
N MET A 263 -10.91 8.30 4.73
CA MET A 263 -9.49 8.42 5.07
C MET A 263 -9.23 9.54 6.09
N TRP A 264 -10.03 10.61 6.06
CA TRP A 264 -9.94 11.67 7.08
C TRP A 264 -10.45 11.18 8.43
N GLY A 265 -11.59 10.46 8.44
CA GLY A 265 -12.13 9.86 9.67
C GLY A 265 -11.15 8.87 10.30
N SER A 266 -10.57 7.97 9.51
CA SER A 266 -9.56 7.03 9.99
C SER A 266 -8.28 7.73 10.45
N PHE A 267 -7.86 8.80 9.75
CA PHE A 267 -6.71 9.60 10.13
C PHE A 267 -6.90 10.28 11.48
N ILE A 268 -8.05 10.93 11.72
CA ILE A 268 -8.37 11.57 13.00
C ILE A 268 -8.28 10.56 14.15
N ILE A 269 -8.94 9.41 14.01
CA ILE A 269 -8.92 8.35 15.04
C ILE A 269 -7.49 7.86 15.27
N THR A 270 -6.71 7.66 14.21
CA THR A 270 -5.32 7.19 14.31
C THR A 270 -4.40 8.24 14.96
N ILE A 271 -4.62 9.54 14.70
CA ILE A 271 -3.91 10.63 15.35
C ILE A 271 -4.26 10.71 16.85
N CYS A 272 -5.53 10.51 17.21
CA CYS A 272 -5.94 10.39 18.61
C CYS A 272 -5.24 9.22 19.30
N LEU A 273 -5.06 8.08 18.62
CA LEU A 273 -4.29 6.95 19.15
C LEU A 273 -2.80 7.26 19.26
N TYR A 274 -2.21 7.93 18.27
CA TYR A 274 -0.82 8.38 18.34
C TYR A 274 -0.57 9.32 19.54
N PHE A 275 -1.56 10.12 19.94
CA PHE A 275 -1.48 10.95 21.13
C PHE A 275 -1.23 10.14 22.42
N LEU A 276 -1.56 8.85 22.45
CA LEU A 276 -1.25 7.95 23.56
C LEU A 276 0.24 7.61 23.65
N PHE A 277 0.96 7.61 22.52
CA PHE A 277 2.40 7.31 22.44
C PHE A 277 3.29 8.53 22.73
N LEU A 278 2.73 9.74 22.70
CA LEU A 278 3.48 10.96 22.96
C LEU A 278 3.86 11.11 24.44
N LYS A 279 5.11 11.51 24.71
CA LYS A 279 5.51 11.98 26.05
C LYS A 279 4.72 13.24 26.42
N LYS A 280 4.51 13.51 27.72
CA LYS A 280 3.72 14.66 28.23
C LYS A 280 4.13 16.00 27.60
N THR A 281 5.42 16.26 27.42
CA THR A 281 5.94 17.47 26.77
C THR A 281 5.67 17.51 25.27
N GLY A 282 5.66 16.35 24.59
CA GLY A 282 5.30 16.22 23.18
C GLY A 282 3.81 16.45 22.93
N LYS A 283 2.94 16.00 23.85
CA LYS A 283 1.48 16.18 23.78
C LYS A 283 1.08 17.65 23.65
N MET A 284 1.64 18.52 24.50
CA MET A 284 1.32 19.95 24.46
C MET A 284 1.77 20.62 23.16
N LYS A 285 2.98 20.29 22.68
CA LYS A 285 3.47 20.80 21.39
C LYS A 285 2.59 20.32 20.22
N PHE A 286 2.12 19.09 20.28
CA PHE A 286 1.26 18.51 19.26
C PHE A 286 -0.13 19.15 19.24
N ILE A 287 -0.75 19.35 20.41
CA ILE A 287 -2.02 20.10 20.52
C ILE A 287 -1.85 21.52 19.96
N GLY A 288 -0.76 22.20 20.31
CA GLY A 288 -0.44 23.53 19.79
C GLY A 288 -0.26 23.59 18.27
N LEU A 289 0.05 22.47 17.60
CA LEU A 289 0.09 22.36 16.14
C LEU A 289 -1.27 22.01 15.53
N LEU A 290 -2.04 21.14 16.19
CA LEU A 290 -3.36 20.72 15.71
C LEU A 290 -4.39 21.85 15.71
N ILE A 291 -4.36 22.73 16.72
CA ILE A 291 -5.34 23.83 16.82
C ILE A 291 -5.23 24.78 15.62
N PRO A 292 -4.05 25.37 15.29
CA PRO A 292 -3.91 26.21 14.10
C PRO A 292 -4.23 25.48 12.80
N ALA A 293 -3.83 24.21 12.68
CA ALA A 293 -4.13 23.41 11.49
C ALA A 293 -5.64 23.19 11.31
N GLY A 294 -6.35 22.91 12.41
CA GLY A 294 -7.80 22.78 12.43
C GLY A 294 -8.51 24.09 12.09
N VAL A 295 -8.04 25.21 12.66
CA VAL A 295 -8.57 26.55 12.32
C VAL A 295 -8.35 26.86 10.84
N LEU A 296 -7.14 26.65 10.31
CA LEU A 296 -6.82 26.90 8.90
C LEU A 296 -7.68 26.03 7.97
N PHE A 297 -7.90 24.76 8.33
CA PHE A 297 -8.78 23.87 7.59
C PHE A 297 -10.23 24.37 7.57
N VAL A 298 -10.79 24.73 8.74
CA VAL A 298 -12.15 25.28 8.85
C VAL A 298 -12.27 26.58 8.07
N THR A 299 -11.29 27.48 8.13
CA THR A 299 -11.29 28.73 7.36
C THR A 299 -11.25 28.47 5.86
N ALA A 300 -10.41 27.54 5.38
CA ALA A 300 -10.36 27.17 3.97
C ALA A 300 -11.71 26.59 3.49
N VAL A 301 -12.35 25.78 4.33
CA VAL A 301 -13.70 25.23 4.11
C VAL A 301 -14.73 26.36 3.99
N LEU A 302 -14.75 27.31 4.93
CA LEU A 302 -15.71 28.42 4.93
C LEU A 302 -15.51 29.42 3.77
N LEU A 303 -14.27 29.65 3.34
CA LEU A 303 -13.97 30.57 2.24
C LEU A 303 -14.33 29.99 0.87
N SER A 304 -14.47 28.66 0.75
CA SER A 304 -14.79 28.02 -0.53
C SER A 304 -16.26 28.12 -0.94
N ASP A 305 -17.16 28.54 -0.04
CA ASP A 305 -18.61 28.60 -0.30
C ASP A 305 -19.04 29.82 -1.16
N ASN A 306 -18.16 30.80 -1.39
CA ASN A 306 -18.56 32.09 -1.97
C ASN A 306 -18.47 32.21 -3.50
N GLU A 307 -17.93 31.23 -4.23
CA GLU A 307 -17.87 31.28 -5.70
C GLU A 307 -18.76 30.20 -6.35
N SER A 308 -19.96 30.60 -6.76
CA SER A 308 -21.02 29.75 -7.33
C SER A 308 -20.70 29.11 -8.70
N ASN A 309 -19.55 29.41 -9.31
CA ASN A 309 -19.25 29.04 -10.69
C ASN A 309 -18.06 28.08 -10.84
N THR A 310 -17.46 27.60 -9.75
CA THR A 310 -16.39 26.59 -9.86
C THR A 310 -17.01 25.19 -9.88
N VAL A 311 -16.68 24.42 -10.94
CA VAL A 311 -17.16 23.05 -11.25
C VAL A 311 -16.85 22.03 -10.14
N PHE A 312 -16.10 22.42 -9.11
CA PHE A 312 -15.85 21.63 -7.92
C PHE A 312 -16.17 22.47 -6.69
N SER A 313 -17.44 22.50 -6.29
CA SER A 313 -17.81 23.21 -5.08
C SER A 313 -17.42 22.33 -3.89
N LEU A 314 -16.37 22.73 -3.16
CA LEU A 314 -16.08 22.17 -1.83
C LEU A 314 -17.35 22.16 -0.97
N SER A 315 -18.25 23.13 -1.22
CA SER A 315 -19.60 23.23 -0.67
C SER A 315 -20.41 21.94 -0.82
N GLY A 316 -20.34 21.22 -1.94
CA GLY A 316 -21.08 19.97 -2.15
C GLY A 316 -20.53 18.82 -1.29
N GLU A 317 -19.22 18.75 -1.12
CA GLU A 317 -18.60 17.81 -0.18
C GLU A 317 -18.92 18.18 1.27
N ILE A 318 -18.87 19.47 1.62
CA ILE A 318 -19.23 19.99 2.95
C ILE A 318 -20.72 19.74 3.25
N GLU A 319 -21.60 19.95 2.29
CA GLU A 319 -23.03 19.68 2.40
C GLU A 319 -23.28 18.18 2.62
N SER A 320 -22.52 17.34 1.91
CA SER A 320 -22.51 15.89 2.16
C SER A 320 -21.95 15.52 3.54
N MET A 321 -21.16 16.38 4.19
CA MET A 321 -20.68 16.22 5.57
C MET A 321 -21.66 16.77 6.60
N LYS A 322 -22.49 17.77 6.26
CA LYS A 322 -23.54 18.29 7.13
C LYS A 322 -24.63 17.23 7.35
N ASN A 323 -24.98 16.49 6.29
CA ASN A 323 -25.96 15.39 6.35
C ASN A 323 -25.32 14.06 5.92
N PRO A 324 -24.36 13.50 6.69
CA PRO A 324 -23.56 12.35 6.26
C PRO A 324 -24.40 11.07 6.13
N PHE A 325 -25.51 10.99 6.86
CA PHE A 325 -26.43 9.85 6.82
C PHE A 325 -27.43 9.90 5.66
N GLU A 326 -27.65 11.08 5.09
CA GLU A 326 -28.57 11.28 3.96
C GLU A 326 -27.82 11.33 2.62
N ALA A 327 -26.49 11.47 2.66
CA ALA A 327 -25.65 11.42 1.49
C ALA A 327 -25.89 10.11 0.73
N HIS A 328 -26.19 10.22 -0.57
CA HIS A 328 -26.46 9.09 -1.47
C HIS A 328 -25.39 7.98 -1.37
N THR A 329 -24.12 8.38 -1.27
CA THR A 329 -22.97 7.47 -1.10
C THR A 329 -23.01 6.64 0.17
N PHE A 330 -23.58 7.15 1.28
CA PHE A 330 -23.72 6.40 2.52
C PHE A 330 -24.88 5.41 2.44
N ILE A 331 -26.03 5.85 1.91
CA ILE A 331 -27.20 4.98 1.69
C ILE A 331 -26.82 3.79 0.80
N LEU A 332 -26.11 4.03 -0.31
CA LEU A 332 -25.61 2.96 -1.17
C LEU A 332 -24.78 1.93 -0.41
N ARG A 333 -23.83 2.36 0.43
CA ARG A 333 -23.00 1.44 1.25
C ARG A 333 -23.84 0.60 2.21
N GLN A 334 -24.90 1.15 2.80
CA GLN A 334 -25.80 0.35 3.64
C GLN A 334 -26.47 -0.78 2.84
N TRP A 335 -26.89 -0.50 1.61
CA TRP A 335 -27.44 -1.53 0.71
C TRP A 335 -26.40 -2.55 0.26
N GLU A 336 -25.17 -2.12 -0.04
CA GLU A 336 -24.05 -3.01 -0.32
C GLU A 336 -23.78 -3.95 0.85
N TRP A 337 -23.78 -3.44 2.09
CA TRP A 337 -23.54 -4.23 3.30
C TRP A 337 -24.68 -5.21 3.57
N LYS A 338 -25.94 -4.80 3.35
CA LYS A 338 -27.11 -5.70 3.41
C LYS A 338 -26.98 -6.84 2.41
N ASN A 339 -26.63 -6.53 1.16
CA ASN A 339 -26.42 -7.54 0.13
C ASN A 339 -25.24 -8.47 0.48
N ALA A 340 -24.12 -7.93 0.97
CA ALA A 340 -22.98 -8.72 1.43
C ALA A 340 -23.40 -9.72 2.53
N TRP A 341 -24.28 -9.29 3.44
CA TRP A 341 -24.80 -10.15 4.50
C TRP A 341 -25.67 -11.30 3.97
N GLU A 342 -26.50 -11.06 2.95
CA GLU A 342 -27.27 -12.13 2.29
C GLU A 342 -26.33 -13.14 1.62
N TYR A 343 -25.27 -12.69 0.95
CA TYR A 343 -24.25 -13.59 0.40
C TYR A 343 -23.49 -14.40 1.45
N ILE A 344 -23.21 -13.80 2.61
CA ILE A 344 -22.59 -14.48 3.75
C ILE A 344 -23.53 -15.55 4.31
N LYS A 345 -24.83 -15.29 4.42
CA LYS A 345 -25.81 -16.29 4.88
C LYS A 345 -25.92 -17.48 3.93
N LEU A 346 -25.86 -17.23 2.62
CA LEU A 346 -25.94 -18.29 1.60
C LEU A 346 -24.70 -19.21 1.64
N ASN A 347 -23.50 -18.64 1.78
CA ASN A 347 -22.25 -19.40 1.74
C ASN A 347 -21.29 -19.00 2.89
N PRO A 348 -21.63 -19.29 4.16
CA PRO A 348 -20.91 -18.73 5.31
C PRO A 348 -19.50 -19.27 5.49
N LEU A 349 -19.26 -20.53 5.11
CA LEU A 349 -17.98 -21.21 5.35
C LEU A 349 -16.95 -20.96 4.27
N PHE A 350 -17.31 -21.13 2.99
CA PHE A 350 -16.40 -21.03 1.85
C PHE A 350 -16.56 -19.75 1.03
N GLY A 351 -17.60 -18.96 1.31
CA GLY A 351 -17.92 -17.76 0.54
C GLY A 351 -18.41 -18.10 -0.85
N ASN A 352 -18.55 -17.05 -1.66
CA ASN A 352 -19.08 -17.17 -3.02
C ASN A 352 -17.98 -17.36 -4.08
N GLY A 353 -16.70 -17.32 -3.68
CA GLY A 353 -15.56 -17.43 -4.57
C GLY A 353 -14.87 -16.11 -4.87
N LEU A 354 -13.53 -16.14 -4.99
CA LEU A 354 -12.77 -15.04 -5.56
C LEU A 354 -13.00 -15.00 -7.07
N GLY A 355 -13.48 -13.86 -7.57
CA GLY A 355 -13.94 -13.69 -8.95
C GLY A 355 -15.46 -13.74 -9.12
N ALA A 356 -16.21 -14.05 -8.06
CA ALA A 356 -17.67 -14.13 -8.13
C ALA A 356 -18.32 -12.78 -8.41
N VAL A 357 -19.11 -12.68 -9.48
CA VAL A 357 -19.91 -11.47 -9.72
C VAL A 357 -21.11 -11.48 -8.79
N LEU A 358 -21.06 -10.65 -7.74
CA LEU A 358 -22.14 -10.54 -6.76
C LEU A 358 -23.23 -9.62 -7.30
N LYS A 359 -24.37 -10.18 -7.69
CA LYS A 359 -25.55 -9.41 -8.13
C LYS A 359 -26.39 -8.96 -6.93
N PRO A 360 -27.15 -7.85 -7.02
CA PRO A 360 -28.11 -7.49 -5.98
C PRO A 360 -29.15 -8.59 -5.71
N ILE A 361 -29.17 -9.06 -4.46
CA ILE A 361 -30.21 -9.92 -3.88
C ILE A 361 -31.31 -9.03 -3.30
N VAL A 362 -30.91 -7.97 -2.59
CA VAL A 362 -31.80 -6.98 -2.01
C VAL A 362 -31.90 -5.80 -2.97
N ASP A 363 -33.11 -5.52 -3.44
CA ASP A 363 -33.38 -4.44 -4.39
C ASP A 363 -33.09 -3.06 -3.80
N PHE A 364 -32.44 -2.21 -4.59
CA PHE A 364 -32.18 -0.82 -4.24
C PHE A 364 -33.48 -0.04 -4.40
N LYS A 365 -34.05 0.48 -3.30
CA LYS A 365 -35.31 1.25 -3.35
C LYS A 365 -35.23 2.50 -4.26
N TYR A 366 -34.02 3.00 -4.52
CA TYR A 366 -33.78 4.28 -5.20
C TYR A 366 -33.02 4.15 -6.53
N VAL A 367 -32.64 2.93 -6.93
CA VAL A 367 -31.93 2.68 -8.18
C VAL A 367 -32.52 1.45 -8.83
N SER A 368 -32.84 1.51 -10.12
CA SER A 368 -33.45 0.37 -10.78
C SER A 368 -32.49 -0.83 -10.74
N ARG A 369 -33.03 -2.03 -10.52
CA ARG A 369 -32.22 -3.26 -10.45
C ARG A 369 -31.40 -3.49 -11.73
N ASN A 370 -31.85 -2.95 -12.85
CA ASN A 370 -31.20 -3.09 -14.16
C ASN A 370 -29.93 -2.26 -14.30
N ASP A 371 -29.70 -1.28 -13.42
CA ASP A 371 -28.55 -0.36 -13.53
C ASP A 371 -27.27 -0.94 -12.88
N PHE A 372 -27.38 -2.01 -12.07
CA PHE A 372 -26.24 -2.66 -11.40
C PHE A 372 -25.99 -4.07 -11.92
N THR A 373 -24.98 -4.23 -12.76
CA THR A 373 -24.49 -5.55 -13.20
C THR A 373 -23.71 -6.29 -12.11
N SER A 374 -23.15 -5.56 -11.14
CA SER A 374 -22.39 -6.11 -10.01
C SER A 374 -22.38 -5.16 -8.80
N ILE A 375 -22.23 -5.72 -7.60
CA ILE A 375 -22.07 -4.98 -6.35
C ILE A 375 -20.58 -4.90 -5.99
N LEU A 376 -20.11 -3.68 -5.74
CA LEU A 376 -18.82 -3.43 -5.09
C LEU A 376 -19.05 -3.21 -3.59
N ILE A 377 -18.60 -4.14 -2.75
CA ILE A 377 -18.77 -4.02 -1.30
C ILE A 377 -17.72 -3.06 -0.74
N HIS A 378 -18.12 -1.85 -0.33
CA HIS A 378 -17.21 -0.86 0.31
C HIS A 378 -16.95 -1.16 1.79
N ASN A 379 -16.55 -2.39 2.09
CA ASN A 379 -16.09 -2.83 3.42
C ASN A 379 -15.22 -4.06 3.24
N ASN A 380 -13.92 -3.94 3.53
CA ASN A 380 -12.94 -5.01 3.35
C ASN A 380 -13.33 -6.29 4.09
N TYR A 381 -13.87 -6.18 5.30
CA TYR A 381 -14.21 -7.33 6.14
C TYR A 381 -15.39 -8.11 5.56
N LEU A 382 -16.47 -7.39 5.22
CA LEU A 382 -17.64 -7.99 4.59
C LEU A 382 -17.31 -8.52 3.19
N TRP A 383 -16.44 -7.84 2.45
CA TRP A 383 -16.00 -8.29 1.13
C TRP A 383 -15.22 -9.60 1.23
N ILE A 384 -14.21 -9.69 2.12
CA ILE A 384 -13.44 -10.93 2.33
C ILE A 384 -14.36 -12.06 2.80
N TRP A 385 -15.27 -11.80 3.73
CA TRP A 385 -16.19 -12.84 4.23
C TRP A 385 -17.19 -13.28 3.15
N ALA A 386 -17.82 -12.36 2.42
CA ALA A 386 -18.74 -12.72 1.34
C ALA A 386 -18.04 -13.52 0.23
N LYS A 387 -16.78 -13.20 -0.09
CA LYS A 387 -16.02 -13.86 -1.17
C LYS A 387 -15.37 -15.16 -0.75
N MET A 388 -14.82 -15.26 0.47
CA MET A 388 -14.00 -16.39 0.90
C MET A 388 -14.55 -17.16 2.11
N GLY A 389 -15.69 -16.72 2.67
CA GLY A 389 -16.30 -17.35 3.83
C GLY A 389 -15.46 -17.20 5.09
N LEU A 390 -15.85 -17.91 6.16
CA LEU A 390 -15.04 -18.04 7.37
C LEU A 390 -13.66 -18.63 7.10
N PHE A 391 -13.52 -19.49 6.08
CA PHE A 391 -12.27 -20.12 5.71
C PHE A 391 -11.21 -19.11 5.26
N GLY A 392 -11.59 -18.04 4.56
CA GLY A 392 -10.71 -16.93 4.24
C GLY A 392 -10.65 -15.84 5.31
N PHE A 393 -11.80 -15.54 5.91
CA PHE A 393 -11.95 -14.43 6.84
C PHE A 393 -11.18 -14.63 8.15
N ILE A 394 -11.19 -15.85 8.72
CA ILE A 394 -10.46 -16.14 9.96
C ILE A 394 -8.93 -16.00 9.76
N PRO A 395 -8.31 -16.62 8.73
CA PRO A 395 -6.89 -16.39 8.45
C PRO A 395 -6.53 -14.94 8.18
N PHE A 396 -7.40 -14.18 7.51
CA PHE A 396 -7.22 -12.74 7.31
C PHE A 396 -7.15 -12.00 8.66
N LEU A 397 -8.14 -12.20 9.53
CA LEU A 397 -8.14 -11.59 10.87
C LEU A 397 -6.93 -12.01 11.69
N LEU A 398 -6.55 -13.29 11.65
CA LEU A 398 -5.38 -13.80 12.34
C LEU A 398 -4.09 -13.11 11.85
N LEU A 399 -3.90 -13.00 10.54
CA LEU A 399 -2.76 -12.29 9.94
C LEU A 399 -2.72 -10.83 10.39
N THR A 400 -3.86 -10.12 10.34
CA THR A 400 -3.96 -8.73 10.78
C THR A 400 -3.64 -8.58 12.27
N CYS A 401 -4.26 -9.37 13.15
CA CYS A 401 -4.03 -9.32 14.60
C CYS A 401 -2.58 -9.65 14.97
N LEU A 402 -2.00 -10.71 14.38
CA LEU A 402 -0.60 -11.09 14.63
C LEU A 402 0.36 -10.02 14.12
N CYS A 403 0.06 -9.37 12.99
CA CYS A 403 0.86 -8.26 12.51
C CYS A 403 0.88 -7.09 13.51
N ILE A 404 -0.28 -6.62 13.96
CA ILE A 404 -0.39 -5.51 14.93
C ILE A 404 0.35 -5.88 16.22
N LYS A 405 0.07 -7.07 16.76
CA LYS A 405 0.69 -7.56 17.99
C LYS A 405 2.21 -7.62 17.88
N ASN A 406 2.73 -8.24 16.82
CA ASN A 406 4.17 -8.35 16.61
C ASN A 406 4.82 -6.99 16.38
N THR A 407 4.18 -6.09 15.65
CA THR A 407 4.69 -4.72 15.42
C THR A 407 4.82 -3.95 16.72
N TYR A 408 3.78 -3.98 17.57
CA TYR A 408 3.80 -3.32 18.87
C TYR A 408 4.82 -3.95 19.82
N GLN A 409 4.88 -5.28 19.91
CA GLN A 409 5.89 -5.96 20.73
C GLN A 409 7.31 -5.61 20.30
N LEU A 410 7.60 -5.61 18.99
CA LEU A 410 8.92 -5.22 18.49
C LEU A 410 9.23 -3.74 18.76
N TYR A 411 8.24 -2.86 18.71
CA TYR A 411 8.41 -1.44 19.02
C TYR A 411 8.83 -1.23 20.48
N GLU A 412 8.23 -1.96 21.41
CA GLU A 412 8.58 -1.90 22.85
C GLU A 412 9.95 -2.52 23.11
N GLU A 413 10.26 -3.66 22.48
CA GLU A 413 11.46 -4.43 22.75
C GLU A 413 12.74 -3.93 22.05
N LEU A 414 12.63 -3.12 20.99
CA LEU A 414 13.78 -2.60 20.26
C LEU A 414 14.30 -1.30 20.89
N GLU A 415 15.60 -1.26 21.14
CA GLU A 415 16.29 -0.06 21.65
C GLU A 415 16.70 0.89 20.52
N ASP A 416 16.97 0.38 19.31
CA ASP A 416 17.41 1.17 18.16
C ASP A 416 16.32 2.18 17.76
N PRO A 417 16.55 3.50 17.92
CA PRO A 417 15.53 4.51 17.69
C PRO A 417 15.03 4.55 16.23
N TYR A 418 15.89 4.15 15.28
CA TYR A 418 15.52 4.10 13.87
C TYR A 418 14.41 3.08 13.65
N TYR A 419 14.58 1.85 14.14
CA TYR A 419 13.57 0.80 13.97
C TYR A 419 12.31 1.06 14.80
N ARG A 420 12.43 1.67 15.99
CA ARG A 420 11.25 2.13 16.75
C ARG A 420 10.42 3.13 15.94
N SER A 421 11.08 4.07 15.26
CA SER A 421 10.40 5.04 14.38
C SER A 421 9.61 4.37 13.27
N VAL A 422 10.25 3.42 12.58
CA VAL A 422 9.65 2.66 11.48
C VAL A 422 8.46 1.84 11.99
N LEU A 423 8.63 1.11 13.09
CA LEU A 423 7.57 0.26 13.65
C LEU A 423 6.39 1.08 14.16
N LEU A 424 6.61 2.24 14.76
CA LEU A 424 5.54 3.15 15.16
C LEU A 424 4.76 3.65 13.94
N GLY A 425 5.46 4.04 12.87
CA GLY A 425 4.79 4.45 11.63
C GLY A 425 3.99 3.31 11.01
N ILE A 426 4.53 2.09 10.92
CA ILE A 426 3.80 0.90 10.44
C ILE A 426 2.58 0.62 11.31
N PHE A 427 2.73 0.65 12.64
CA PHE A 427 1.64 0.39 13.58
C PHE A 427 0.48 1.36 13.33
N LEU A 428 0.75 2.66 13.28
CA LEU A 428 -0.27 3.67 13.01
C LEU A 428 -0.90 3.50 11.62
N SER A 429 -0.11 3.20 10.58
CA SER A 429 -0.66 2.93 9.25
C SER A 429 -1.58 1.72 9.21
N LEU A 430 -1.23 0.63 9.90
CA LEU A 430 -2.05 -0.58 9.97
C LEU A 430 -3.37 -0.29 10.70
N ILE A 431 -3.33 0.44 11.81
CA ILE A 431 -4.53 0.86 12.53
C ILE A 431 -5.42 1.74 11.63
N ASN A 432 -4.83 2.72 10.94
CA ASN A 432 -5.57 3.53 9.98
C ASN A 432 -6.22 2.69 8.88
N PHE A 433 -5.47 1.74 8.30
CA PHE A 433 -5.95 0.83 7.27
C PHE A 433 -7.14 -0.02 7.75
N ILE A 434 -7.08 -0.55 8.97
CA ILE A 434 -8.16 -1.32 9.60
C ILE A 434 -9.41 -0.47 9.75
N ILE A 435 -9.28 0.73 10.32
CA ILE A 435 -10.41 1.65 10.51
C ILE A 435 -11.01 2.07 9.18
N ALA A 436 -10.18 2.46 8.21
CA ALA A 436 -10.62 2.81 6.86
C ALA A 436 -11.28 1.62 6.14
N GLY A 437 -10.84 0.40 6.41
CA GLY A 437 -11.35 -0.84 5.82
C GLY A 437 -12.82 -1.11 6.11
N PHE A 438 -13.43 -0.50 7.14
CA PHE A 438 -14.87 -0.63 7.39
C PHE A 438 -15.74 0.09 6.35
N ILE A 439 -15.18 1.07 5.64
CA ILE A 439 -15.95 1.95 4.73
C ILE A 439 -15.24 2.08 3.36
N SER A 440 -14.19 1.29 3.13
CA SER A 440 -13.43 1.29 1.87
C SER A 440 -13.25 -0.12 1.32
N PRO A 441 -13.28 -0.30 -0.01
CA PRO A 441 -12.98 -1.55 -0.69
C PRO A 441 -11.46 -1.65 -0.99
N SER A 442 -10.60 -1.19 -0.09
CA SER A 442 -9.17 -1.05 -0.35
C SER A 442 -8.45 -2.40 -0.60
N MET A 443 -8.94 -3.51 -0.04
CA MET A 443 -8.39 -4.84 -0.31
C MET A 443 -8.59 -5.30 -1.77
N ALA A 444 -9.52 -4.70 -2.49
CA ALA A 444 -9.69 -4.96 -3.91
C ALA A 444 -8.61 -4.28 -4.77
N GLU A 445 -7.78 -3.38 -4.22
CA GLU A 445 -6.74 -2.69 -4.99
C GLU A 445 -5.39 -3.42 -4.94
N ILE A 446 -4.73 -3.57 -6.09
CA ILE A 446 -3.42 -4.21 -6.20
C ILE A 446 -2.40 -3.48 -5.32
N LYS A 447 -2.31 -2.15 -5.46
CA LYS A 447 -1.32 -1.33 -4.75
C LYS A 447 -1.43 -1.44 -3.22
N ILE A 448 -2.64 -1.55 -2.68
CA ILE A 448 -2.87 -1.78 -1.25
C ILE A 448 -2.31 -3.14 -0.82
N ASN A 449 -2.56 -4.19 -1.61
CA ASN A 449 -2.03 -5.52 -1.32
C ASN A 449 -0.49 -5.55 -1.39
N VAL A 450 0.12 -4.86 -2.36
CA VAL A 450 1.58 -4.71 -2.44
C VAL A 450 2.12 -3.97 -1.21
N TRP A 451 1.46 -2.88 -0.80
CA TRP A 451 1.83 -2.13 0.40
C TRP A 451 1.70 -2.97 1.68
N LEU A 452 0.63 -3.77 1.81
CA LEU A 452 0.49 -4.72 2.92
C LEU A 452 1.66 -5.71 2.94
N GLY A 453 2.00 -6.31 1.79
CA GLY A 453 3.14 -7.22 1.68
C GLY A 453 4.46 -6.55 2.08
N PHE A 454 4.64 -5.29 1.68
CA PHE A 454 5.80 -4.47 2.02
C PHE A 454 5.90 -4.20 3.53
N VAL A 455 4.84 -3.71 4.19
CA VAL A 455 4.89 -3.40 5.63
C VAL A 455 5.02 -4.67 6.47
N LEU A 456 4.36 -5.77 6.09
CA LEU A 456 4.51 -7.08 6.73
C LEU A 456 5.95 -7.59 6.60
N GLY A 457 6.56 -7.40 5.42
CA GLY A 457 7.95 -7.73 5.15
C GLY A 457 8.91 -6.95 6.06
N ILE A 458 8.70 -5.64 6.23
CA ILE A 458 9.53 -4.82 7.14
C ILE A 458 9.45 -5.34 8.58
N VAL A 459 8.23 -5.63 9.08
CA VAL A 459 8.05 -6.14 10.45
C VAL A 459 8.80 -7.46 10.66
N ALA A 460 8.68 -8.39 9.70
CA ALA A 460 9.40 -9.66 9.72
C ALA A 460 10.93 -9.47 9.71
N LEU A 461 11.45 -8.56 8.88
CA LEU A 461 12.87 -8.24 8.76
C LEU A 461 13.43 -7.57 10.03
N CYS A 462 12.69 -6.65 10.64
CA CYS A 462 13.06 -6.03 11.93
C CYS A 462 13.22 -7.10 13.03
N ASN A 463 12.29 -8.05 13.11
CA ASN A 463 12.38 -9.15 14.07
C ASN A 463 13.62 -10.03 13.83
N ARG A 464 13.93 -10.32 12.57
CA ARG A 464 15.12 -11.09 12.19
C ARG A 464 16.41 -10.42 12.63
N PHE A 465 16.58 -9.14 12.28
CA PHE A 465 17.81 -8.41 12.63
C PHE A 465 17.97 -8.22 14.14
N LYS A 466 16.87 -8.09 14.88
CA LYS A 466 16.86 -8.13 16.36
C LYS A 466 17.47 -9.44 16.89
N LYS A 467 16.98 -10.60 16.42
CA LYS A 467 17.48 -11.92 16.85
C LYS A 467 18.97 -12.09 16.56
N SER A 468 19.43 -11.65 15.40
CA SER A 468 20.86 -11.69 15.04
C SER A 468 21.72 -10.89 16.01
N LYS A 469 21.32 -9.65 16.36
CA LYS A 469 22.05 -8.81 17.33
C LYS A 469 22.13 -9.45 18.72
N ASN A 470 21.03 -10.03 19.19
CA ASN A 470 20.97 -10.68 20.50
C ASN A 470 21.90 -11.90 20.57
N LEU A 471 22.01 -12.68 19.49
CA LEU A 471 22.93 -13.82 19.43
C LEU A 471 24.39 -13.34 19.48
N THR A 472 24.76 -12.35 18.67
CA THR A 472 26.11 -11.77 18.68
C THR A 472 26.51 -11.24 20.06
N ASN A 473 25.60 -10.51 20.72
CA ASN A 473 25.85 -10.00 22.07
C ASN A 473 26.00 -11.12 23.12
N LYS A 474 25.24 -12.21 22.99
CA LYS A 474 25.36 -13.38 23.87
C LYS A 474 26.70 -14.09 23.69
N TYR A 475 27.15 -14.29 22.44
CA TYR A 475 28.47 -14.87 22.15
C TYR A 475 29.60 -14.01 22.69
N LEU A 476 29.58 -12.69 22.46
CA LEU A 476 30.60 -11.77 22.97
C LEU A 476 30.69 -11.77 24.50
N LYS A 477 29.54 -11.82 25.20
CA LYS A 477 29.53 -11.94 26.66
C LYS A 477 30.15 -13.26 27.13
N ASN A 478 29.78 -14.38 26.52
CA ASN A 478 30.32 -15.69 26.89
C ASN A 478 31.83 -15.81 26.63
N THR A 479 32.33 -15.26 25.52
CA THR A 479 33.76 -15.24 25.24
C THR A 479 34.51 -14.40 26.27
N ILE A 480 34.03 -13.20 26.64
CA ILE A 480 34.73 -12.37 27.64
C ILE A 480 34.81 -13.05 29.01
N PHE A 481 33.80 -13.83 29.40
CA PHE A 481 33.80 -14.58 30.67
C PHE A 481 34.69 -15.82 30.66
N SER A 482 35.02 -16.43 29.51
CA SER A 482 35.90 -17.60 29.47
C SER A 482 37.40 -17.27 29.50
N TRP A 483 37.78 -16.00 29.37
CA TRP A 483 39.17 -15.52 29.44
C TRP A 483 39.54 -14.93 30.81
N ARG A 484 38.59 -14.85 31.74
CA ARG A 484 38.81 -14.51 33.15
C ARG A 484 38.69 -15.76 33.99
#